data_AF-A0A353WVM1-F1
#
_entry.id   AF-A0A353WVM1-F1
#
_cell.length_a   1.000
_cell.length_b   1.000
_cell.length_c   1.000
_cell.angle_alpha   90.00
_cell.angle_beta   90.00
_cell.angle_gamma   90.00
#
_symmetry.space_group_name_H-M   'P 1'
#
loop_
_entity.id
_entity.type
_entity.pdbx_description
1 polymer ?
#
loop_
_entity_poly.entity_id
_entity_poly.type
_entity_poly.pdbx_seq_one_letter_code
_entity_poly.pdbx_strand_id
1 'polypeptide(L)'
;MININKIKYQLRQYIDARVELSKFQIKEQVASSLSSFLMIFLAMGISFFLLLFLSLAAGVYINDKLESKFIGFLIVAGFYLIAGILVLINRKRIISMIIYRLYVEPEVEEKLKHEE
;
A
#
# COMPACT_ATOMS: atom_id res chain seq x y z
N MET A 1 58.17 11.87 4.21
CA MET A 1 57.67 10.48 4.06
C MET A 1 56.16 10.48 4.22
N ILE A 2 55.42 10.14 3.17
CA ILE A 2 53.95 10.00 3.24
C ILE A 2 53.65 8.76 4.06
N ASN A 3 52.99 8.92 5.21
CA ASN A 3 52.76 7.84 6.15
C ASN A 3 51.45 7.11 5.79
N ILE A 4 51.59 5.97 5.10
CA ILE A 4 50.50 5.11 4.59
C ILE A 4 49.48 4.74 5.69
N ASN A 5 49.91 4.70 6.96
CA ASN A 5 49.01 4.45 8.08
C ASN A 5 47.95 5.54 8.28
N LYS A 6 48.26 6.81 7.96
CA LYS A 6 47.31 7.92 8.12
C LYS A 6 46.16 7.83 7.11
N ILE A 7 46.47 7.45 5.87
CA ILE A 7 45.48 7.24 4.80
C ILE A 7 44.59 6.04 5.13
N LYS A 8 45.17 4.92 5.59
CA LYS A 8 44.41 3.76 6.06
C LYS A 8 43.45 4.11 7.20
N TYR A 9 43.87 4.93 8.15
CA TYR A 9 43.06 5.35 9.29
C TYR A 9 41.87 6.24 8.85
N GLN A 10 42.13 7.21 7.97
CA GLN A 10 41.08 8.08 7.41
C GLN A 10 40.08 7.29 6.55
N LEU A 11 40.55 6.33 5.75
CA LEU A 11 39.68 5.43 4.98
C LEU A 11 38.81 4.55 5.89
N ARG A 12 39.39 4.02 6.97
CA ARG A 12 38.63 3.24 7.96
C ARG A 12 37.51 4.06 8.59
N GLN A 13 37.82 5.26 9.08
CA GLN A 13 36.80 6.14 9.66
C GLN A 13 35.70 6.51 8.66
N TYR A 14 36.05 6.75 7.40
CA TYR A 14 35.06 7.04 6.37
C TYR A 14 34.16 5.84 6.04
N ILE A 15 34.72 4.63 5.98
CA ILE A 15 33.95 3.39 5.80
C ILE A 15 33.05 3.13 7.00
N ASP A 16 33.57 3.30 8.22
CA ASP A 16 32.81 3.11 9.46
C ASP A 16 31.62 4.10 9.52
N ALA A 17 31.84 5.37 9.19
CA ALA A 17 30.78 6.38 9.09
C ALA A 17 29.73 6.05 8.01
N ARG A 18 30.16 5.59 6.83
CA ARG A 18 29.26 5.14 5.75
C ARG A 18 28.39 3.97 6.19
N VAL A 19 28.98 2.98 6.87
CA VAL A 19 28.27 1.80 7.40
C VAL A 19 27.28 2.21 8.50
N GLU A 20 27.66 3.15 9.36
CA GLU A 20 26.78 3.66 10.42
C GLU A 20 25.59 4.42 9.85
N LEU A 21 25.82 5.29 8.86
CA LEU A 21 24.77 5.98 8.12
C LEU A 21 23.84 4.99 7.40
N SER A 22 24.38 3.95 6.74
CA SER A 22 23.56 2.92 6.10
C SER A 22 22.70 2.15 7.12
N LYS A 23 23.22 1.80 8.29
CA LYS A 23 22.43 1.17 9.36
C LYS A 23 21.31 2.06 9.86
N PHE A 24 21.57 3.36 9.99
CA PHE A 24 20.57 4.34 10.39
C PHE A 24 19.46 4.47 9.34
N GLN A 25 19.84 4.65 8.06
CA GLN A 25 18.91 4.74 6.94
C GLN A 25 18.05 3.48 6.78
N ILE A 26 18.64 2.29 6.94
CA ILE A 26 17.89 1.02 6.89
C ILE A 26 16.85 0.98 8.01
N LYS A 27 17.20 1.37 9.24
CA LYS A 27 16.24 1.41 10.35
C LYS A 27 15.10 2.40 10.09
N GLU A 28 15.43 3.59 9.61
CA GLU A 28 14.45 4.63 9.30
C GLU A 28 13.50 4.21 8.17
N GLN A 29 14.05 3.65 7.09
CA GLN A 29 13.26 3.18 5.95
C GLN A 29 12.39 1.97 6.30
N VAL A 30 12.92 1.02 7.07
CA VAL A 30 12.15 -0.13 7.56
C VAL A 30 11.04 0.33 8.51
N ALA A 31 11.34 1.24 9.45
CA ALA A 31 10.35 1.76 10.38
C ALA A 31 9.24 2.51 9.64
N SER A 32 9.58 3.42 8.73
CA SER A 32 8.62 4.19 7.93
C SER A 32 7.75 3.30 7.04
N SER A 33 8.35 2.32 6.37
CA SER A 33 7.62 1.36 5.53
C SER A 33 6.70 0.47 6.36
N LEU A 34 7.17 -0.01 7.52
CA LEU A 34 6.39 -0.84 8.41
C LEU A 34 5.22 -0.07 9.02
N SER A 35 5.43 1.17 9.47
CA SER A 35 4.37 2.03 10.00
C SER A 35 3.30 2.31 8.94
N SER A 36 3.71 2.61 7.71
CA SER A 36 2.78 2.84 6.59
C SER A 36 2.00 1.57 6.23
N PHE A 37 2.68 0.43 6.16
CA PHE A 37 2.06 -0.87 5.90
C PHE A 37 1.04 -1.23 6.99
N LEU A 38 1.39 -1.05 8.27
CA LEU A 38 0.50 -1.33 9.39
C LEU A 38 -0.74 -0.43 9.37
N MET A 39 -0.59 0.87 9.06
CA MET A 39 -1.73 1.77 8.93
C MET A 39 -2.67 1.35 7.80
N ILE A 40 -2.14 1.06 6.61
CA ILE A 40 -2.94 0.60 5.46
C ILE A 40 -3.61 -0.74 5.78
N PHE A 41 -2.90 -1.66 6.40
CA PHE A 41 -3.42 -2.96 6.79
C PHE A 41 -4.54 -2.84 7.81
N LEU A 42 -4.39 -2.00 8.84
CA LEU A 42 -5.46 -1.71 9.81
C LEU A 42 -6.67 -1.09 9.13
N ALA A 43 -6.48 -0.07 8.30
CA ALA A 43 -7.56 0.61 7.60
C ALA A 43 -8.33 -0.34 6.67
N MET A 44 -7.60 -1.20 5.94
CA MET A 44 -8.19 -2.24 5.09
C MET A 44 -8.94 -3.28 5.93
N GLY A 45 -8.37 -3.71 7.06
CA GLY A 45 -9.03 -4.64 7.99
C GLY A 45 -10.33 -4.08 8.54
N ILE A 46 -10.32 -2.85 9.06
CA ILE A 46 -11.52 -2.18 9.59
C ILE A 46 -12.58 -2.03 8.49
N SER A 47 -12.17 -1.60 7.30
CA SER A 47 -13.08 -1.45 6.15
C SER A 47 -13.69 -2.79 5.75
N PHE A 48 -12.91 -3.87 5.75
CA PHE A 48 -13.38 -5.21 5.46
C PHE A 48 -14.42 -5.68 6.48
N PHE A 49 -14.15 -5.52 7.78
CA PHE A 49 -15.11 -5.90 8.82
C PHE A 49 -16.40 -5.08 8.75
N LEU A 50 -16.31 -3.77 8.54
CA LEU A 50 -17.48 -2.92 8.35
C LEU A 50 -18.33 -3.40 7.17
N LEU A 51 -17.71 -3.64 6.03
CA LEU A 51 -18.39 -4.06 4.82
C LEU A 51 -19.02 -5.46 4.98
N LEU A 52 -18.33 -6.37 5.68
CA LEU A 52 -18.85 -7.69 6.04
C LEU A 52 -20.08 -7.58 6.95
N PHE A 53 -20.02 -6.79 8.03
CA PHE A 53 -21.16 -6.61 8.92
C PHE A 53 -22.34 -5.93 8.23
N LEU A 54 -22.07 -4.95 7.37
CA LEU A 54 -23.10 -4.27 6.60
C LEU A 54 -23.77 -5.22 5.60
N SER A 55 -22.97 -6.08 4.95
CA SER A 55 -23.45 -7.15 4.08
C SER A 55 -24.31 -8.18 4.82
N LEU A 56 -23.89 -8.58 6.02
CA LEU A 56 -24.67 -9.49 6.86
C LEU A 56 -25.98 -8.86 7.30
N ALA A 57 -25.94 -7.60 7.76
CA ALA A 57 -27.13 -6.85 8.16
C ALA A 57 -28.11 -6.68 6.98
N ALA A 58 -27.61 -6.32 5.79
CA ALA A 58 -28.41 -6.22 4.58
C ALA A 58 -29.03 -7.59 4.21
N GLY A 59 -28.23 -8.67 4.26
CA GLY A 59 -28.73 -10.02 3.98
C GLY A 59 -29.83 -10.46 4.95
N VAL A 60 -29.65 -10.22 6.25
CA VAL A 60 -30.66 -10.53 7.28
C VAL A 60 -31.91 -9.67 7.11
N TYR A 61 -31.78 -8.38 6.81
CA TYR A 61 -32.91 -7.50 6.58
C TYR A 61 -33.75 -7.95 5.37
N ILE A 62 -33.09 -8.33 4.28
CA ILE A 62 -33.75 -8.85 3.08
C ILE A 62 -34.41 -10.21 3.38
N ASN A 63 -33.74 -11.09 4.12
CA ASN A 63 -34.28 -12.37 4.55
C ASN A 63 -35.58 -12.20 5.37
N ASP A 64 -35.62 -11.25 6.31
CA ASP A 64 -36.80 -10.94 7.12
C ASP A 64 -37.98 -10.47 6.25
N LYS A 65 -37.71 -9.61 5.26
CA LYS A 65 -38.75 -9.13 4.33
C LYS A 65 -39.29 -10.19 3.37
N LEU A 66 -38.47 -11.18 3.01
CA LEU A 66 -38.84 -12.25 2.08
C LEU A 66 -39.28 -13.53 2.80
N GLU A 67 -39.44 -13.51 4.13
CA GLU A 67 -39.76 -14.66 4.99
C GLU A 67 -38.88 -15.90 4.69
N SER A 68 -37.63 -15.67 4.30
CA SER A 68 -36.73 -16.71 3.83
C SER A 68 -35.38 -16.64 4.53
N LYS A 69 -34.78 -17.80 4.82
CA LYS A 69 -33.53 -17.88 5.60
C LYS A 69 -32.27 -17.57 4.80
N PHE A 70 -32.32 -17.61 3.47
CA PHE A 70 -31.11 -17.59 2.62
C PHE A 70 -31.16 -16.67 1.40
N ILE A 71 -32.34 -16.23 0.96
CA ILE A 71 -32.51 -15.48 -0.28
C ILE A 71 -31.78 -14.12 -0.22
N GLY A 72 -31.79 -13.44 0.91
CA GLY A 72 -31.10 -12.18 1.12
C GLY A 72 -29.59 -12.28 0.96
N PHE A 73 -28.96 -13.37 1.42
CA PHE A 73 -27.55 -13.60 1.18
C PHE A 73 -27.25 -13.88 -0.30
N LEU A 74 -28.15 -14.58 -1.00
CA LEU A 74 -28.00 -14.90 -2.42
C LEU A 74 -28.08 -13.63 -3.28
N ILE A 75 -28.98 -12.71 -2.96
CA ILE A 75 -29.10 -11.41 -3.63
C ILE A 75 -27.84 -10.58 -3.41
N VAL A 76 -27.36 -10.48 -2.16
CA VAL A 76 -26.15 -9.73 -1.83
C VAL A 76 -24.91 -10.34 -2.52
N ALA A 77 -24.80 -11.67 -2.55
CA ALA A 77 -23.74 -12.36 -3.29
C ALA A 77 -23.82 -12.09 -4.79
N GLY A 78 -25.01 -12.12 -5.39
CA GLY A 78 -25.22 -11.79 -6.81
C GLY A 78 -24.81 -10.35 -7.13
N PHE A 79 -25.14 -9.39 -6.26
CA PHE A 79 -24.70 -8.00 -6.39
C PHE A 79 -23.17 -7.88 -6.39
N TYR A 80 -22.48 -8.53 -5.44
CA TYR A 80 -21.02 -8.54 -5.41
C TYR A 80 -20.40 -9.23 -6.64
N LEU A 81 -21.05 -10.27 -7.17
CA LEU A 81 -20.59 -10.97 -8.37
C LEU A 81 -20.65 -10.04 -9.60
N ILE A 82 -21.76 -9.32 -9.78
CA ILE A 82 -21.92 -8.33 -10.86
C ILE A 82 -20.90 -7.19 -10.71
N ALA A 83 -20.73 -6.66 -9.50
CA ALA A 83 -19.73 -5.64 -9.22
C ALA A 83 -18.30 -6.15 -9.55
N GLY A 84 -17.98 -7.39 -9.19
CA GLY A 84 -16.71 -8.04 -9.52
C GLY A 84 -16.49 -8.16 -11.02
N ILE A 85 -17.50 -8.57 -11.79
CA ILE A 85 -17.43 -8.65 -13.26
C ILE A 85 -17.17 -7.26 -13.87
N LEU A 86 -17.86 -6.22 -13.38
CA LEU A 86 -17.65 -4.85 -13.85
C LEU A 86 -16.21 -4.37 -13.60
N VAL A 87 -15.64 -4.71 -12.44
CA VAL A 87 -14.24 -4.40 -12.13
C VAL A 87 -13.29 -5.17 -13.05
N LEU A 88 -13.55 -6.46 -13.30
CA LEU A 88 -12.72 -7.30 -14.18
C LEU A 88 -12.68 -6.81 -15.63
N ILE A 89 -13.80 -6.32 -16.15
CA ILE A 89 -13.89 -5.71 -17.49
C ILE A 89 -13.08 -4.41 -17.51
N ASN A 90 -13.25 -3.57 -16.49
CA ASN A 90 -12.57 -2.28 -16.37
C ASN A 90 -11.12 -2.37 -15.86
N ARG A 91 -10.60 -3.58 -15.60
CA ARG A 91 -9.28 -3.78 -14.98
C ARG A 91 -8.17 -3.02 -15.70
N LYS A 92 -8.20 -3.00 -17.04
CA LYS A 92 -7.16 -2.33 -17.85
C LYS A 92 -7.16 -0.82 -17.63
N ARG A 93 -8.33 -0.22 -17.46
CA ARG A 93 -8.49 1.22 -17.19
C ARG A 93 -8.07 1.58 -15.76
N ILE A 94 -8.41 0.73 -14.79
CA ILE A 94 -8.05 0.94 -13.38
C ILE A 94 -6.53 0.80 -13.19
N ILE A 95 -5.93 -0.24 -13.74
CA ILE A 95 -4.49 -0.51 -13.62
C ILE A 95 -3.66 0.60 -14.28
N SER A 96 -4.03 1.05 -15.48
CA SER A 96 -3.31 2.15 -16.15
C SER A 96 -3.38 3.46 -15.37
N MET A 97 -4.52 3.76 -14.71
CA MET A 97 -4.67 4.95 -13.89
C MET A 97 -3.82 4.92 -12.61
N ILE A 98 -3.75 3.76 -11.94
CA ILE A 98 -2.93 3.59 -10.73
C ILE A 98 -1.43 3.64 -11.07
N ILE A 99 -1.01 2.96 -12.14
CA ILE A 99 0.40 2.94 -12.56
C ILE A 99 0.87 4.34 -12.98
N TYR A 100 0.04 5.08 -13.73
CA TYR A 100 0.38 6.44 -14.15
C TYR A 100 0.64 7.35 -12.94
N ARG A 101 -0.22 7.32 -11.91
CA ARG A 101 0.01 8.07 -10.66
C ARG A 101 1.25 7.61 -9.89
N LEU A 102 1.54 6.31 -9.86
CA LEU A 102 2.65 5.79 -9.06
C LEU A 102 4.03 6.06 -9.67
N TYR A 103 4.13 6.17 -11.01
CA TYR A 103 5.40 6.35 -11.72
C TYR A 103 5.63 7.75 -12.30
N VAL A 104 4.58 8.46 -12.73
CA VAL A 104 4.75 9.71 -13.49
C VAL A 104 4.83 10.95 -12.59
N GLU A 105 4.15 10.95 -11.45
CA GLU A 105 4.21 12.05 -10.47
C GLU A 105 5.63 12.29 -9.88
N PRO A 106 6.39 11.25 -9.45
CA PRO A 106 7.73 11.48 -8.89
C PRO A 106 8.78 11.89 -9.93
N GLU A 107 8.67 11.46 -11.18
CA GLU A 107 9.65 11.77 -12.24
C GLU A 107 9.50 13.20 -12.79
N VAL A 108 8.27 13.75 -12.79
CA VAL A 108 8.00 15.14 -13.21
C VAL A 108 8.49 16.14 -12.14
N GLU A 109 8.38 15.78 -10.86
CA GLU A 109 8.81 16.64 -9.75
C GLU A 109 10.35 16.72 -9.61
N GLU A 110 11.08 15.67 -10.01
CA GLU A 110 12.55 15.65 -10.04
C GLU A 110 13.11 16.52 -11.19
N LYS A 111 12.46 16.53 -12.36
CA LYS A 111 12.88 17.37 -13.49
C LYS A 111 12.66 18.86 -13.26
N LEU A 112 11.55 19.23 -12.60
CA LEU A 112 11.26 20.63 -12.28
C LEU A 112 12.25 21.23 -11.27
N LYS A 113 12.85 20.42 -10.38
CA LYS A 113 13.87 20.88 -9.42
C LYS A 113 15.27 21.02 -10.02
N HIS A 114 15.51 20.51 -11.22
CA HIS A 114 16.79 20.59 -11.91
C HIS A 114 16.85 21.64 -13.02
N GLU A 115 15.70 22.26 -13.36
CA GLU A 115 15.62 23.36 -14.32
C GLU A 115 15.54 24.76 -13.64
N GLU A 116 15.48 24.84 -12.31
CA GLU A 116 15.70 26.07 -11.51
C GLU A 116 17.13 26.14 -10.95
#